data_AF-A0A950AB33-F1
#
_entry.id   AF-A0A950AB33-F1
#
_cell.length_a   1.000
_cell.length_b   1.000
_cell.length_c   1.000
_cell.angle_alpha   90.00
_cell.angle_beta   90.00
_cell.angle_gamma   90.00
#
_symmetry.space_group_name_H-M   'P 1'
#
loop_
_entity.id
_entity.type
_entity.pdbx_description
1 polymer ?
#
loop_
_entity_poly.entity_id
_entity_poly.type
_entity_poly.pdbx_seq_one_letter_code
_entity_poly.pdbx_strand_id
1 'polypeptide(L)' 'MARRDYFYDPEALKPNSIRPAAAAALFDSGGNILLLRRKDNEKWTMHIGFRNFVGVLRDQGSA' A
#
# COMPACT_ATOMS: atom_id res chain seq x y z
N MET A 1 8.73 -12.30 -13.35
CA MET A 1 7.54 -11.73 -14.03
C MET A 1 7.23 -10.38 -13.38
N ALA A 2 7.21 -9.29 -14.14
CA ALA A 2 7.03 -7.96 -13.58
C ALA A 2 5.55 -7.68 -13.29
N ARG A 3 5.26 -6.99 -12.18
CA ARG A 3 3.92 -6.48 -11.89
C ARG A 3 3.49 -5.50 -13.00
N ARG A 4 2.33 -5.73 -13.60
CA ARG A 4 1.70 -4.81 -14.57
C ARG A 4 0.56 -4.06 -13.89
N ASP A 5 0.61 -2.74 -13.92
CA ASP A 5 -0.49 -1.89 -13.47
C ASP A 5 -1.34 -1.50 -14.68
N TYR A 6 -2.66 -1.50 -14.52
CA TYR A 6 -3.63 -1.09 -15.53
C TYR A 6 -4.30 0.21 -15.07
N PHE A 7 -4.53 1.17 -15.97
CA PHE A 7 -5.13 2.46 -15.65
C PHE A 7 -6.20 2.81 -16.69
N TYR A 8 -7.46 2.83 -16.26
CA TYR A 8 -8.64 3.02 -17.13
C TYR A 8 -8.67 2.12 -18.37
N ASP A 9 -8.09 0.93 -18.28
CA ASP A 9 -8.05 -0.04 -19.36
C ASP A 9 -9.24 -1.00 -19.24
N PRO A 10 -10.20 -1.00 -20.18
CA PRO A 10 -11.34 -1.91 -20.16
C PRO A 10 -10.92 -3.38 -20.40
N GLU A 11 -9.76 -3.63 -21.00
CA GLU A 11 -9.20 -4.96 -21.24
C GLU A 11 -8.35 -5.46 -20.06
N ALA A 12 -8.33 -4.72 -18.95
CA ALA A 12 -7.59 -5.11 -17.75
C ALA A 12 -8.11 -6.43 -17.18
N LEU A 13 -7.17 -7.26 -16.72
CA LEU A 13 -7.50 -8.50 -16.02
C LEU A 13 -8.31 -8.22 -14.75
N LYS A 14 -9.28 -9.09 -14.45
CA LYS A 14 -10.07 -9.00 -13.22
C LYS A 14 -9.15 -9.04 -11.97
N PRO A 15 -9.27 -8.07 -11.03
CA PRO A 15 -8.49 -8.09 -9.80
C PRO A 15 -8.70 -9.38 -9.00
N ASN A 16 -7.61 -9.99 -8.52
CA ASN A 16 -7.63 -11.27 -7.81
C ASN A 16 -7.66 -11.15 -6.28
N SER A 17 -7.38 -9.96 -5.74
CA SER A 17 -7.38 -9.68 -4.31
C SER A 17 -7.45 -8.19 -4.03
N ILE A 18 -8.09 -7.83 -2.92
CA ILE A 18 -8.05 -6.49 -2.33
C ILE A 18 -7.55 -6.68 -0.90
N ARG A 19 -6.45 -6.00 -0.54
CA ARG A 19 -5.84 -6.12 0.79
C ARG A 19 -5.85 -4.76 1.49
N PRO A 20 -6.15 -4.71 2.80
CA PRO A 20 -5.94 -3.51 3.58
C PRO A 20 -4.45 -3.17 3.63
N ALA A 21 -4.14 -1.88 3.52
CA ALA A 21 -2.79 -1.35 3.60
C ALA A 21 -2.82 0.00 4.33
N ALA A 22 -1.71 0.33 4.99
CA ALA A 22 -1.52 1.63 5.62
C ALA A 22 -0.30 2.32 4.98
N ALA A 23 -0.41 3.61 4.73
CA ALA A 23 0.66 4.44 4.21
C ALA A 23 0.93 5.59 5.18
N ALA A 24 2.19 6.04 5.23
CA ALA A 24 2.56 7.23 5.98
C ALA A 24 3.13 8.26 5.00
N ALA A 25 2.60 9.48 5.06
CA ALA A 25 3.15 10.63 4.38
C ALA A 25 4.11 11.35 5.33
N LEU A 26 5.36 11.48 4.93
CA LEU A 26 6.40 12.18 5.68
C LEU A 26 6.72 13.48 4.96
N PHE A 27 6.67 14.59 5.69
CA PHE A 27 6.94 15.92 5.18
C PHE A 27 8.15 16.51 5.90
N ASP A 28 8.98 17.26 5.16
CA ASP A 28 9.98 18.12 5.77
C ASP A 28 9.36 19.46 6.24
N SER A 29 10.16 20.34 6.83
CA SER A 29 9.71 21.66 7.30
C SER A 29 9.29 22.61 6.17
N GLY A 30 9.69 22.32 4.92
CA GLY A 30 9.30 23.07 3.73
C GLY A 30 8.02 22.54 3.07
N GLY A 31 7.44 21.45 3.59
CA GLY A 31 6.25 20.80 3.03
C GLY A 31 6.53 19.84 1.87
N ASN A 32 7.79 19.47 1.62
CA ASN A 32 8.12 18.46 0.62
C ASN A 32 7.81 17.07 1.15
N ILE A 33 7.27 16.19 0.29
CA ILE A 33 6.95 14.80 0.65
C ILE A 33 8.09 13.84 0.32
N LEU A 34 8.40 12.92 1.23
CA LEU A 34 9.36 11.84 0.98
C LEU A 34 8.73 10.72 0.13
N LEU A 35 9.34 10.43 -1.02
CA LEU A 35 9.00 9.32 -1.89
C LEU A 35 10.21 8.41 -2.14
N LEU A 36 9.97 7.12 -2.35
CA LEU A 36 10.97 6.12 -2.74
C LEU A 36 10.90 5.85 -4.24
N ARG A 37 12.04 5.94 -4.95
CA ARG A 37 12.15 5.47 -6.33
C ARG A 37 12.45 3.98 -6.33
N ARG A 38 11.53 3.19 -6.88
CA ARG A 38 11.70 1.73 -6.94
C ARG A 38 12.69 1.37 -8.04
N LYS A 39 13.60 0.44 -7.75
CA LYS A 39 14.60 -0.03 -8.73
C LYS A 39 14.00 -0.93 -9.82
N ASP A 40 12.86 -1.56 -9.58
CA ASP A 40 12.30 -2.59 -10.44
C ASP A 40 11.47 -2.05 -11.62
N ASN A 41 10.87 -0.87 -11.46
CA ASN A 41 10.00 -0.28 -12.48
C ASN A 41 10.14 1.25 -12.58
N GLU A 42 11.13 1.82 -11.90
CA GLU A 42 11.44 3.25 -11.84
C GLU A 42 10.31 4.16 -11.33
N LYS A 43 9.19 3.59 -10.87
CA LYS A 43 8.08 4.35 -10.33
C LYS A 43 8.41 4.86 -8.94
N TRP A 44 7.81 5.99 -8.59
CA TRP A 44 7.84 6.55 -7.25
C TRP A 44 6.74 5.94 -6.39
N THR A 45 7.03 5.69 -5.12
CA THR A 45 6.07 5.14 -4.16
C THR A 45 6.16 5.88 -2.83
N MET A 46 5.01 6.15 -2.23
CA MET A 46 4.92 6.61 -0.86
C MET A 46 5.36 5.47 0.07
N HIS A 47 5.92 5.79 1.24
CA HIS A 47 6.26 4.76 2.21
C HIS A 47 4.99 4.04 2.67
N ILE A 48 4.88 2.77 2.33
CA ILE A 48 3.71 1.92 2.61
C ILE A 48 4.17 0.75 3.48
N GLY A 49 3.47 0.54 4.60
CA GLY A 49 3.56 -0.68 5.36
C GLY A 49 2.45 -1.65 4.93
N PHE A 50 2.83 -2.87 4.56
CA PHE A 50 1.88 -3.98 4.46
C PHE A 50 2.17 -4.93 5.62
N ARG A 51 1.17 -5.16 6.47
CA ARG A 51 1.26 -6.14 7.57
C ARG A 51 0.09 -7.09 7.40
N ASN A 52 0.33 -8.40 7.49
CA ASN A 52 -0.77 -9.36 7.62
C ASN A 52 -1.47 -9.07 8.96
N PHE A 53 -2.65 -8.46 8.90
CA PHE A 53 -3.54 -8.35 10.06
C PHE A 53 -4.19 -9.72 10.30
N VAL A 54 -3.58 -10.54 11.15
CA VAL A 54 -4.28 -11.62 11.84
C VAL A 54 -4.41 -11.19 13.29
N GLY A 55 -5.42 -10.36 13.57
CA GLY A 55 -5.79 -9.96 14.91
C GLY A 55 -7.06 -10.68 15.31
N VAL A 56 -6.94 -11.71 16.14
CA VAL A 56 -8.08 -12.23 16.90
C VAL A 56 -8.48 -11.12 17.87
N LEU A 57 -9.67 -10.55 17.67
CA LEU A 57 -10.33 -9.75 18.69
C LEU A 57 -10.72 -10.73 19.81
N ARG A 58 -9.85 -10.92 20.80
CA ARG A 58 -10.28 -11.47 22.08
C ARG A 58 -11.00 -10.34 22.80
N ASP A 59 -12.31 -10.41 22.76
CA ASP A 59 -13.17 -9.71 23.70
C ASP A 59 -12.73 -10.13 25.12
N GLN A 60 -12.05 -9.24 25.83
CA GLN A 60 -11.93 -9.35 27.28
C GLN A 60 -13.15 -8.65 27.86
N GLY A 61 -14.27 -9.36 27.85
CA GLY A 61 -15.42 -9.02 28.67
C GLY A 61 -15.02 -9.13 30.14
N SER A 62 -14.87 -7.98 30.76
CA SER A 62 -14.90 -7.79 32.20
C SER A 62 -16.31 -8.05 32.73
N ALA A 63 -16.46 -9.06 33.58
CA ALA A 63 -17.52 -9.20 34.58
C ALA A 63 -16.98 -10.05 35.75
#